data_AF-A0A432F1P0-F1
#
_entry.id   AF-A0A432F1P0-F1
#
_cell.length_a   1.000
_cell.length_b   1.000
_cell.length_c   1.000
_cell.angle_alpha   90.00
_cell.angle_beta   90.00
_cell.angle_gamma   90.00
#
_symmetry.space_group_name_H-M   'P 1'
#
loop_
_entity.id
_entity.type
_entity.pdbx_description
1 polymer ?
#
loop_
_entity_poly.entity_id
_entity_poly.type
_entity_poly.pdbx_seq_one_letter_code
_entity_poly.pdbx_strand_id
1 'polypeptide(L)'
;MCAAALGQAAEPTKLKLHWAKNMLTISGAHLPGGEMKIHYLEAYCRDNSQTTNWGRHTVVGHKTRLVSRSNDGSQIRLHCDVNDGVTVGHVITASHDEVDFRLTAHNPMTRRSEAHWAQPCIRVGKFTGTGADATADKYAYIN
;
A
#
# COMPACT_ATOMS: atom_id res chain seq x y z
N MET A 1 39.37 33.95 -18.20
CA MET A 1 39.08 32.67 -17.51
C MET A 1 37.58 32.63 -17.25
N CYS A 2 36.84 31.75 -17.94
CA CYS A 2 35.40 31.56 -17.71
C CYS A 2 35.24 30.40 -16.72
N ALA A 3 34.75 30.68 -15.51
CA ALA A 3 34.36 29.64 -14.57
C ALA A 3 32.95 29.16 -14.93
N ALA A 4 32.84 27.93 -15.42
CA ALA A 4 31.55 27.27 -15.58
C ALA A 4 31.01 26.90 -14.19
N ALA A 5 29.88 27.49 -13.80
CA ALA A 5 29.15 27.04 -12.63
C ALA A 5 28.57 25.65 -12.92
N LEU A 6 29.04 24.64 -12.21
CA LEU A 6 28.43 23.31 -12.19
C LEU A 6 27.03 23.46 -11.56
N GLY A 7 25.98 23.30 -12.37
CA GLY A 7 24.61 23.29 -11.86
C GLY A 7 24.44 22.15 -10.86
N GLN A 8 23.97 22.46 -9.66
CA GLN A 8 23.48 21.45 -8.72
C GLN A 8 22.33 20.71 -9.41
N ALA A 9 22.47 19.41 -9.64
CA ALA A 9 21.34 18.58 -10.02
C ALA A 9 20.29 18.71 -8.91
N ALA A 10 19.06 19.09 -9.27
CA ALA A 10 17.98 19.16 -8.30
C ALA A 10 17.81 17.79 -7.66
N GLU A 11 17.77 17.74 -6.32
CA GLU A 11 17.49 16.51 -5.60
C GLU A 11 16.20 15.90 -6.14
N PRO A 12 16.20 14.62 -6.53
CA PRO A 12 15.04 14.01 -7.14
C PRO A 12 13.82 14.13 -6.22
N THR A 13 12.65 14.50 -6.76
CA THR A 13 11.44 14.73 -5.94
C THR A 13 11.01 13.45 -5.26
N LYS A 14 11.23 13.34 -3.94
CA LYS A 14 10.90 12.13 -3.17
C LYS A 14 9.40 11.87 -3.14
N LEU A 15 9.03 10.62 -3.32
CA LEU A 15 7.69 10.12 -3.06
C LEU A 15 7.37 10.29 -1.57
N LYS A 16 6.10 10.58 -1.28
CA LYS A 16 5.59 10.67 0.09
C LYS A 16 4.49 9.65 0.33
N LEU A 17 4.46 9.14 1.55
CA LEU A 17 3.52 8.13 2.02
C LEU A 17 2.52 8.76 2.98
N HIS A 18 1.24 8.48 2.73
CA HIS A 18 0.17 8.77 3.65
C HIS A 18 -0.72 7.53 3.81
N TRP A 19 -1.18 7.26 5.03
CA TRP A 19 -2.10 6.17 5.27
C TRP A 19 -3.27 6.63 6.14
N ALA A 20 -4.49 6.31 5.72
CA ALA A 20 -5.69 6.53 6.52
C ALA A 20 -6.77 5.52 6.13
N LYS A 21 -7.42 4.91 7.13
CA LYS A 21 -8.58 4.00 6.94
C LYS A 21 -8.32 2.94 5.85
N ASN A 22 -7.22 2.20 5.97
CA ASN A 22 -6.76 1.16 5.02
C ASN A 22 -6.37 1.68 3.62
N MET A 23 -6.40 2.98 3.37
CA MET A 23 -5.91 3.56 2.12
C MET A 23 -4.47 4.04 2.29
N LEU A 24 -3.55 3.44 1.55
CA LEU A 24 -2.19 3.95 1.34
C LEU A 24 -2.19 4.86 0.10
N THR A 25 -1.72 6.08 0.26
CA THR A 25 -1.46 7.02 -0.83
C THR A 25 0.04 7.21 -0.99
N ILE A 26 0.52 6.99 -2.19
CA ILE A 26 1.88 7.31 -2.65
C ILE A 26 1.74 8.56 -3.52
N SER A 27 2.36 9.67 -3.13
CA SER A 27 2.24 10.94 -3.87
C SER A 27 3.60 11.44 -4.37
N GLY A 28 3.61 12.01 -5.57
CA GLY A 28 4.80 12.60 -6.20
C GLY A 28 4.41 13.39 -7.44
N ALA A 29 5.02 14.57 -7.63
CA ALA A 29 4.67 15.46 -8.75
C ALA A 29 4.93 14.83 -10.14
N HIS A 30 5.82 13.84 -10.20
CA HIS A 30 6.16 13.10 -11.42
C HIS A 30 5.24 11.90 -11.68
N LEU A 31 4.37 11.52 -10.72
CA LEU A 31 3.40 10.45 -10.94
C LEU A 31 2.24 10.95 -11.81
N PRO A 32 1.77 10.17 -12.79
CA PRO A 32 0.53 10.48 -13.48
C PRO A 32 -0.63 10.62 -12.49
N GLY A 33 -1.36 11.73 -12.56
CA GLY A 33 -2.41 12.06 -11.59
C GLY A 33 -1.91 12.55 -10.22
N GLY A 34 -0.59 12.70 -10.03
CA GLY A 34 0.06 13.23 -8.82
C GLY A 34 0.10 12.27 -7.61
N GLU A 35 -0.70 11.20 -7.66
CA GLU A 35 -0.79 10.21 -6.60
C GLU A 35 -1.25 8.85 -7.12
N MET A 36 -0.90 7.81 -6.38
CA MET A 36 -1.42 6.45 -6.50
C MET A 36 -2.05 6.05 -5.18
N LYS A 37 -3.31 5.60 -5.23
CA LYS A 37 -4.04 5.09 -4.07
C LYS A 37 -4.09 3.57 -4.10
N ILE A 38 -3.94 2.97 -2.94
CA ILE A 38 -3.96 1.52 -2.75
C ILE A 38 -4.88 1.25 -1.56
N HIS A 39 -5.90 0.41 -1.77
CA HIS A 39 -6.59 -0.23 -0.65
C HIS A 39 -5.63 -1.26 -0.07
N TYR A 40 -4.81 -0.81 0.87
CA TYR A 40 -3.65 -1.52 1.34
C TYR A 40 -4.05 -2.49 2.44
N LEU A 41 -3.77 -3.77 2.20
CA LEU A 41 -4.31 -4.92 2.95
C LEU A 41 -5.83 -4.94 2.90
N GLU A 42 -6.40 -5.06 1.71
CA GLU A 42 -7.84 -5.23 1.56
C GLU A 42 -8.33 -6.55 2.19
N ALA A 43 -7.53 -7.61 2.06
CA ALA A 43 -7.87 -8.92 2.59
C ALA A 43 -6.63 -9.75 2.93
N TYR A 44 -6.76 -10.55 3.99
CA TYR A 44 -6.00 -11.79 4.15
C TYR A 44 -6.93 -12.92 3.70
N CYS A 45 -6.39 -13.92 3.02
CA CYS A 45 -7.19 -14.91 2.32
C CYS A 45 -6.77 -16.34 2.68
N ARG A 46 -7.75 -17.22 2.84
CA ARG A 46 -7.55 -18.67 3.01
C ARG A 46 -7.12 -19.33 1.70
N ASP A 47 -6.74 -20.61 1.76
CA ASP A 47 -6.55 -21.39 0.52
C ASP A 47 -7.87 -21.56 -0.22
N ASN A 48 -7.79 -22.17 -1.41
CA ASN A 48 -8.96 -22.58 -2.19
C ASN A 48 -9.90 -21.42 -2.53
N SER A 49 -9.38 -20.19 -2.55
CA SER A 49 -10.12 -18.96 -2.87
C SER A 49 -10.69 -18.96 -4.29
N GLN A 50 -10.11 -19.77 -5.18
CA GLN A 50 -10.54 -19.96 -6.57
C GLN A 50 -11.82 -20.78 -6.73
N THR A 51 -12.22 -21.54 -5.72
CA THR A 51 -13.39 -22.45 -5.75
C THR A 51 -14.36 -22.23 -4.60
N THR A 52 -14.10 -21.25 -3.74
CA THR A 52 -14.90 -20.95 -2.55
C THR A 52 -15.51 -19.55 -2.63
N ASN A 53 -16.57 -19.32 -1.86
CA ASN A 53 -17.23 -18.01 -1.84
C ASN A 53 -16.34 -16.98 -1.11
N TRP A 54 -16.07 -15.87 -1.80
CA TRP A 54 -15.20 -14.80 -1.32
C TRP A 54 -15.61 -14.25 0.06
N GLY A 55 -16.84 -13.76 0.17
CA GLY A 55 -17.31 -13.07 1.38
C GLY A 55 -17.65 -14.00 2.54
N ARG A 56 -17.87 -15.29 2.29
CA ARG A 56 -18.25 -16.27 3.32
C ARG A 56 -17.09 -17.10 3.83
N HIS A 57 -16.10 -17.39 3.00
CA HIS A 57 -15.02 -18.32 3.34
C HIS A 57 -13.62 -17.74 3.10
N THR A 58 -13.39 -17.11 1.96
CA THR A 58 -12.04 -16.71 1.55
C THR A 58 -11.41 -15.71 2.50
N VAL A 59 -12.14 -14.66 2.89
CA VAL A 59 -11.55 -13.55 3.64
C VAL A 59 -11.39 -13.89 5.13
N VAL A 60 -10.19 -13.63 5.65
CA VAL A 60 -9.88 -13.56 7.08
C VAL A 60 -9.93 -12.09 7.48
N GLY A 61 -10.79 -11.77 8.45
CA GLY A 61 -10.87 -10.41 8.99
C GLY A 61 -9.55 -9.98 9.62
N HIS A 62 -9.29 -8.68 9.61
CA HIS A 62 -8.07 -8.11 10.19
C HIS A 62 -8.32 -6.66 10.61
N LYS A 63 -7.40 -6.12 11.42
CA LYS A 63 -7.41 -4.73 11.84
C LYS A 63 -6.01 -4.13 11.74
N THR A 64 -5.84 -3.17 10.85
CA THR A 64 -4.59 -2.43 10.67
C THR A 64 -4.62 -1.09 11.37
N ARG A 65 -3.49 -0.69 11.97
CA ARG A 65 -3.29 0.63 12.58
C ARG A 65 -1.95 1.22 12.17
N LEU A 66 -1.92 2.54 12.05
CA LEU A 66 -0.69 3.30 11.93
C LEU A 66 0.05 3.29 13.27
N VAL A 67 1.31 2.87 13.25
CA VAL A 67 2.22 2.90 14.41
C VAL A 67 3.00 4.20 14.44
N SER A 68 3.62 4.55 13.31
CA SER A 68 4.37 5.79 13.18
C SER A 68 4.53 6.22 11.73
N ARG A 69 4.91 7.48 11.54
CA ARG A 69 5.25 8.10 10.26
C ARG A 69 6.47 8.99 10.47
N SER A 70 7.40 9.01 9.53
CA SER A 70 8.52 9.94 9.56
C SER A 70 8.08 11.37 9.24
N ASN A 71 8.78 12.37 9.78
CA ASN A 71 8.42 13.78 9.59
C ASN A 71 8.45 14.23 8.13
N ASP A 72 9.36 13.66 7.34
CA ASP A 72 9.50 13.93 5.89
C ASP A 72 8.47 13.16 5.04
N GLY A 73 7.69 12.26 5.65
CA GLY A 73 6.69 11.42 4.97
C GLY A 73 7.28 10.30 4.12
N SER A 74 8.58 10.02 4.20
CA SER A 74 9.23 8.94 3.44
C SER A 74 9.01 7.54 4.02
N GLN A 75 8.53 7.44 5.27
CA GLN A 75 8.31 6.15 5.93
C GLN A 75 7.02 6.11 6.73
N ILE A 76 6.33 4.98 6.65
CA ILE A 76 5.26 4.62 7.60
C ILE A 76 5.51 3.23 8.18
N ARG A 77 5.11 3.06 9.44
CA ARG A 77 5.04 1.75 10.10
C ARG A 77 3.59 1.42 10.41
N LEU A 78 3.16 0.23 10.04
CA LEU A 78 1.83 -0.28 10.31
C LEU A 78 1.91 -1.54 11.15
N HIS A 79 0.89 -1.77 11.98
CA HIS A 79 0.68 -3.04 12.67
C HIS A 79 -0.69 -3.57 12.29
N CYS A 80 -0.74 -4.84 11.90
CA CYS A 80 -1.98 -5.53 11.56
C CYS A 80 -2.19 -6.73 12.49
N ASP A 81 -3.38 -6.82 13.09
CA ASP A 81 -3.84 -8.03 13.76
C ASP A 81 -4.77 -8.78 12.81
N VAL A 82 -4.43 -10.02 12.46
CA VAL A 82 -5.29 -10.92 11.68
C VAL A 82 -6.15 -11.71 12.66
N ASN A 83 -7.45 -11.86 12.37
CA ASN A 83 -8.39 -12.49 13.29
C ASN A 83 -8.08 -13.97 13.59
N ASP A 84 -7.18 -14.60 12.82
CA ASP A 84 -6.70 -15.95 13.10
C ASP A 84 -5.56 -16.00 14.13
N GLY A 85 -5.08 -14.85 14.61
CA GLY A 85 -4.09 -14.71 15.67
C GLY A 85 -2.71 -14.26 15.18
N VAL A 86 -2.47 -14.23 13.86
CA VAL A 86 -1.23 -13.69 13.31
C VAL A 86 -1.16 -12.18 13.51
N THR A 87 0.03 -11.69 13.86
CA THR A 87 0.35 -10.26 13.85
C THR A 87 1.33 -9.98 12.72
N VAL A 88 1.17 -8.83 12.05
CA VAL A 88 2.05 -8.43 10.94
C VAL A 88 2.53 -7.00 11.17
N GLY A 89 3.85 -6.83 11.24
CA GLY A 89 4.51 -5.54 11.21
C GLY A 89 4.87 -5.17 9.77
N HIS A 90 4.56 -3.94 9.36
CA HIS A 90 4.92 -3.41 8.05
C HIS A 90 5.81 -2.18 8.21
N VAL A 91 6.92 -2.15 7.49
CA VAL A 91 7.73 -0.95 7.28
C VAL A 91 7.68 -0.64 5.80
N ILE A 92 7.11 0.52 5.47
CA ILE A 92 6.96 0.97 4.10
C ILE A 92 7.80 2.23 3.95
N THR A 93 8.72 2.22 3.00
CA THR A 93 9.66 3.32 2.75
C THR A 93 9.60 3.75 1.30
N ALA A 94 9.65 5.05 1.07
CA ALA A 94 9.62 5.66 -0.25
C ALA A 94 10.91 6.42 -0.52
N SER A 95 11.44 6.24 -1.73
CA SER A 95 12.59 6.99 -2.26
C SER A 95 12.12 7.97 -3.34
N HIS A 96 12.98 8.29 -4.31
CA HIS A 96 12.60 9.09 -5.47
C HIS A 96 11.58 8.39 -6.37
N ASP A 97 11.81 7.12 -6.68
CA ASP A 97 11.13 6.35 -7.71
C ASP A 97 10.75 4.93 -7.25
N GLU A 98 11.05 4.58 -6.00
CA GLU A 98 10.78 3.28 -5.41
C GLU A 98 9.93 3.41 -4.15
N VAL A 99 9.08 2.40 -3.91
CA VAL A 99 8.48 2.14 -2.61
C VAL A 99 8.80 0.71 -2.20
N ASP A 100 9.54 0.55 -1.11
CA ASP A 100 9.90 -0.74 -0.51
C ASP A 100 8.89 -1.11 0.59
N PHE A 101 8.46 -2.37 0.57
CA PHE A 101 7.50 -2.93 1.52
C PHE A 101 8.16 -4.10 2.25
N ARG A 102 8.49 -3.92 3.54
CA ARG A 102 9.02 -4.99 4.39
C ARG A 102 7.98 -5.42 5.39
N LEU A 103 7.69 -6.73 5.37
CA LEU A 103 6.67 -7.33 6.22
C LEU A 103 7.31 -8.41 7.10
N THR A 104 6.95 -8.39 8.38
CA THR A 104 7.28 -9.47 9.32
C THR A 104 5.98 -10.00 9.91
N ALA A 105 5.65 -11.25 9.61
CA ALA A 105 4.51 -11.95 10.19
C ALA A 105 4.97 -12.82 11.36
N HIS A 106 4.23 -12.77 12.46
CA HIS A 106 4.45 -13.60 13.63
C HIS A 106 3.16 -14.30 14.03
N ASN A 107 3.21 -15.63 14.11
CA ASN A 107 2.14 -16.46 14.67
C ASN A 107 2.48 -16.85 16.11
N PRO A 108 1.92 -16.19 17.14
CA PRO A 108 2.15 -16.55 18.54
C PRO A 108 1.33 -17.77 18.98
N MET A 109 0.43 -18.28 18.14
CA MET A 109 -0.49 -19.34 18.50
C MET A 109 0.15 -20.73 18.34
N THR A 110 -0.39 -21.72 19.03
CA THR A 110 -0.02 -23.14 18.86
C THR A 110 -0.65 -23.80 17.63
N ARG A 111 -1.61 -23.12 16.99
CA ARG A 111 -2.26 -23.58 15.76
C ARG A 111 -1.66 -22.89 14.53
N ARG A 112 -1.68 -23.60 13.40
CA ARG A 112 -1.31 -23.03 12.09
C ARG A 112 -2.30 -21.93 11.71
N SER A 113 -1.79 -20.83 11.16
CA SER A 113 -2.59 -19.78 10.51
C SER A 113 -3.20 -20.29 9.21
N GLU A 114 -4.44 -19.87 8.93
CA GLU A 114 -5.12 -20.20 7.66
C GLU A 114 -4.94 -19.11 6.60
N ALA A 115 -4.40 -17.95 6.99
CA ALA A 115 -4.06 -16.90 6.04
C ALA A 115 -2.90 -17.36 5.15
N HIS A 116 -3.18 -17.57 3.87
CA HIS A 116 -2.20 -18.02 2.87
C HIS A 116 -1.63 -16.89 2.03
N TRP A 117 -2.43 -15.86 1.76
CA TRP A 117 -2.00 -14.70 0.97
C TRP A 117 -2.74 -13.44 1.43
N ALA A 118 -2.20 -12.28 1.09
CA ALA A 118 -2.81 -10.98 1.37
C ALA A 118 -2.85 -10.14 0.09
N GLN A 119 -3.92 -9.36 -0.08
CA GLN A 119 -4.16 -8.56 -1.27
C GLN A 119 -4.08 -7.07 -0.96
N PRO A 120 -3.15 -6.33 -1.58
CA PRO A 120 -3.32 -4.90 -1.80
C PRO A 120 -4.09 -4.66 -3.11
N CYS A 121 -5.02 -3.72 -3.11
CA CYS A 121 -5.80 -3.35 -4.30
C CYS A 121 -5.44 -1.95 -4.79
N ILE A 122 -4.60 -1.88 -5.83
CA ILE A 122 -4.15 -0.61 -6.44
C ILE A 122 -5.29 -0.01 -7.25
N ARG A 123 -5.54 1.29 -7.05
CA ARG A 123 -6.53 2.07 -7.79
C ARG A 123 -5.83 2.76 -8.96
N VAL A 124 -5.91 2.12 -10.11
CA VAL A 124 -5.10 2.48 -11.28
C VAL A 124 -5.68 3.61 -12.14
N GLY A 125 -6.94 4.02 -11.96
CA GLY A 125 -7.62 4.94 -12.88
C GLY A 125 -6.83 6.20 -13.26
N LYS A 126 -6.71 7.18 -12.35
CA LYS A 126 -5.94 8.42 -12.62
C LYS A 126 -4.47 8.14 -12.94
N PHE A 127 -3.91 7.09 -12.33
CA PHE A 127 -2.53 6.69 -12.52
C PHE A 127 -2.24 6.19 -13.95
N THR A 128 -3.22 5.60 -14.65
CA THR A 128 -3.09 5.19 -16.05
C THR A 128 -3.51 6.28 -17.05
N GLY A 129 -3.74 7.51 -16.56
CA GLY A 129 -4.21 8.62 -17.40
C GLY A 129 -5.70 8.52 -17.78
N THR A 130 -6.45 7.62 -17.16
CA THR A 130 -7.89 7.45 -17.42
C THR A 130 -8.69 8.17 -16.33
N GLY A 131 -9.62 9.05 -16.74
CA GLY A 131 -10.54 9.74 -15.83
C GLY A 131 -11.72 8.85 -15.40
N ALA A 132 -12.44 9.24 -14.35
CA ALA A 132 -13.62 8.50 -13.88
C ALA A 132 -14.69 8.35 -14.98
N ASP A 133 -14.72 9.26 -15.96
CA ASP A 133 -15.62 9.20 -17.12
C ASP A 133 -15.26 8.09 -18.12
N ALA A 134 -14.09 7.47 -18.01
CA ALA A 134 -13.61 6.45 -18.93
C ALA A 134 -14.16 5.03 -18.62
N THR A 135 -14.64 4.78 -17.41
CA THR A 135 -15.26 3.49 -17.05
C THR A 135 -16.22 3.62 -15.88
N ALA A 136 -17.32 2.86 -15.91
CA ALA A 136 -18.27 2.74 -14.81
C ALA A 136 -17.78 1.82 -13.67
N ASP A 137 -16.56 1.27 -13.77
CA ASP A 137 -15.99 0.40 -12.76
C ASP A 137 -15.66 1.17 -11.47
N LYS A 138 -16.49 0.92 -10.44
CA LYS A 138 -16.32 1.50 -9.09
C LYS A 138 -15.04 1.04 -8.39
N TYR A 139 -14.41 -0.03 -8.85
CA TYR A 139 -13.11 -0.47 -8.32
C TYR A 139 -11.94 0.32 -8.90
N ALA A 140 -12.11 0.92 -10.09
CA ALA A 140 -11.10 1.77 -10.71
C ALA A 140 -11.02 3.15 -10.04
N TYR A 141 -12.16 3.66 -9.54
CA TYR A 141 -12.29 4.95 -8.87
C TYR A 141 -13.14 4.81 -7.61
N ILE A 142 -12.50 4.89 -6.44
CA ILE A 142 -13.23 5.05 -5.17
C ILE A 142 -13.58 6.54 -5.05
N ASN A 143 -14.87 6.86 -5.01
CA ASN A 143 -15.41 8.19 -4.72
C ASN A 143 -15.24 8.56 -3.24
#